data_AF-A0A8T4YD71-F1
#
_entry.id   AF-A0A8T4YD71-F1
#
_cell.length_a   1.000
_cell.length_b   1.000
_cell.length_c   1.000
_cell.angle_alpha   90.00
_cell.angle_beta   90.00
_cell.angle_gamma   90.00
#
_symmetry.space_group_name_H-M   'P 1'
#
loop_
_entity.id
_entity.type
_entity.pdbx_description
1 polymer ?
#
loop_
_entity_poly.entity_id
_entity_poly.type
_entity_poly.pdbx_seq_one_letter_code
_entity_poly.pdbx_strand_id
1 'polypeptide(L)'
;MKTLDTYEVLSSVRPKELQHPCESLDYADHVVKTTMMGYPQLAADSLLNPNLIGRLADIVGSIVRQLNLVFMEPIWVEKEKESIIIQRGRAYDVLLEIAINLFGLERDWVGFTDRDVEDTLKIIRNTLSVWESVECEEYGNAEVAKAVVRQGLIRPLTSMVLN
;
A
#
# COMPACT_ATOMS: atom_id res chain seq x y z
N MET A 1 11.74 23.65 -17.17
CA MET A 1 11.34 23.02 -15.90
C MET A 1 11.49 21.52 -16.09
N LYS A 2 12.38 20.83 -15.38
CA LYS A 2 12.50 19.37 -15.49
C LYS A 2 11.19 18.75 -15.00
N THR A 3 10.57 17.89 -15.79
CA THR A 3 9.52 17.01 -15.32
C THR A 3 10.09 16.12 -14.21
N LEU A 4 9.42 16.09 -13.06
CA LEU A 4 9.79 15.25 -11.92
C LEU A 4 9.58 13.78 -12.31
N ASP A 5 10.62 12.94 -12.20
CA ASP A 5 10.53 11.50 -12.47
C ASP A 5 9.94 10.78 -11.25
N THR A 6 8.74 10.24 -11.42
CA THR A 6 7.98 9.55 -10.36
C THR A 6 8.72 8.34 -9.79
N TYR A 7 9.42 7.59 -10.63
CA TYR A 7 10.18 6.42 -10.19
C TYR A 7 11.39 6.84 -9.35
N GLU A 8 12.11 7.88 -9.78
CA GLU A 8 13.26 8.42 -9.05
C GLU A 8 12.85 8.91 -7.65
N VAL A 9 11.74 9.65 -7.56
CA VAL A 9 11.16 10.11 -6.27
C VAL A 9 10.86 8.92 -5.35
N LEU A 10 10.12 7.93 -5.84
CA LEU A 10 9.75 6.78 -5.02
C LEU A 10 10.95 5.92 -4.64
N SER A 11 12.01 5.87 -5.45
CA SER A 11 13.18 5.02 -5.19
C SER A 11 14.18 5.65 -4.23
N SER A 12 14.14 6.98 -4.09
CA SER A 12 15.05 7.74 -3.25
C SER A 12 14.47 8.06 -1.86
N VAL A 13 13.15 7.96 -1.70
CA VAL A 13 12.49 8.25 -0.42
C VAL A 13 12.94 7.25 0.66
N ARG A 14 13.46 7.77 1.77
CA ARG A 14 13.82 6.94 2.91
C ARG A 14 12.61 6.77 3.84
N PRO A 15 12.43 5.58 4.44
CA PRO A 15 11.49 5.42 5.54
C PRO A 15 11.83 6.36 6.70
N LYS A 16 10.80 6.81 7.42
CA LYS A 16 10.94 7.54 8.68
C LYS A 16 11.33 6.57 9.79
N GLU A 17 11.87 7.07 10.88
CA GLU A 17 12.12 6.24 12.06
C GLU A 17 10.79 5.69 12.62
N LEU A 18 10.76 4.40 12.97
CA LEU A 18 9.60 3.78 13.60
C LEU A 18 9.44 4.32 15.02
N GLN A 19 8.22 4.71 15.37
CA GLN A 19 7.90 5.18 16.71
C GLN A 19 7.69 4.00 17.66
N HIS A 20 8.27 4.08 18.85
CA HIS A 20 8.11 3.11 19.92
C HIS A 20 7.70 3.79 21.23
N PRO A 21 6.64 3.30 21.93
CA PRO A 21 5.77 2.18 21.57
C PRO A 21 4.82 2.51 20.41
N CYS A 22 4.14 1.50 19.85
CA CYS A 22 3.09 1.71 18.85
C CYS A 22 2.01 2.63 19.42
N GLU A 23 1.67 3.70 18.70
CA GLU A 23 0.69 4.69 19.16
C GLU A 23 -0.76 4.24 18.98
N SER A 24 -1.02 3.21 18.18
CA SER A 24 -2.37 2.75 17.85
C SER A 24 -2.63 1.32 18.29
N LEU A 25 -3.83 1.11 18.84
CA LEU A 25 -4.40 -0.20 19.13
C LEU A 25 -5.41 -0.65 18.06
N ASP A 26 -5.72 0.21 17.08
CA ASP A 26 -6.57 -0.10 15.95
C ASP A 26 -5.73 -0.67 14.79
N TYR A 27 -6.09 -1.85 14.30
CA TYR A 27 -5.34 -2.53 13.23
C TYR A 27 -5.25 -1.69 11.96
N ALA A 28 -6.35 -1.03 11.56
CA ALA A 28 -6.36 -0.26 10.32
C ALA A 28 -5.47 0.99 10.44
N ASP A 29 -5.60 1.74 11.53
CA ASP A 29 -4.75 2.90 11.81
C ASP A 29 -3.27 2.52 11.95
N HIS A 30 -2.95 1.38 12.59
CA HIS A 30 -1.59 0.87 12.65
C HIS A 30 -0.99 0.61 11.26
N VAL A 31 -1.72 -0.10 10.39
CA VAL A 31 -1.28 -0.40 9.02
C VAL A 31 -1.07 0.89 8.23
N VAL A 32 -2.01 1.82 8.29
CA VAL A 32 -1.94 3.09 7.54
C VAL A 32 -0.77 3.93 8.02
N LYS A 33 -0.57 4.09 9.33
CA LYS A 33 0.56 4.86 9.88
C LYS A 33 1.91 4.23 9.53
N THR A 34 2.06 2.93 9.70
CA THR A 34 3.28 2.19 9.36
C THR A 34 3.60 2.30 7.87
N THR A 35 2.57 2.20 7.01
CA THR A 35 2.69 2.45 5.57
C THR A 35 3.17 3.88 5.29
N MET A 36 2.56 4.89 5.92
CA MET A 36 2.92 6.30 5.74
C MET A 36 4.26 6.68 6.36
N MET A 37 4.84 5.82 7.21
CA MET A 37 6.24 5.92 7.64
C MET A 37 7.21 5.33 6.60
N GLY A 38 6.72 4.60 5.60
CA GLY A 38 7.54 4.01 4.53
C GLY A 38 7.82 2.53 4.71
N TYR A 39 7.01 1.80 5.49
CA TYR A 39 7.15 0.36 5.71
C TYR A 39 5.91 -0.42 5.24
N PRO A 40 5.57 -0.39 3.94
CA PRO A 40 4.38 -1.07 3.42
C PRO A 40 4.44 -2.60 3.59
N GLN A 41 5.61 -3.24 3.45
CA GLN A 41 5.78 -4.67 3.71
C GLN A 41 5.44 -5.00 5.16
N LEU A 42 6.08 -4.31 6.11
CA LEU A 42 5.85 -4.52 7.54
C LEU A 42 4.37 -4.29 7.91
N ALA A 43 3.75 -3.27 7.31
CA ALA A 43 2.34 -2.99 7.50
C ALA A 43 1.46 -4.15 6.97
N ALA A 44 1.74 -4.66 5.77
CA ALA A 44 1.02 -5.80 5.19
C ALA A 44 1.23 -7.09 6.01
N ASP A 45 2.46 -7.36 6.44
CA ASP A 45 2.82 -8.53 7.25
C ASP A 45 2.10 -8.55 8.60
N SER A 46 1.82 -7.36 9.17
CA SER A 46 1.04 -7.27 10.42
C SER A 46 -0.38 -7.84 10.31
N LEU A 47 -0.91 -7.97 9.08
CA LEU A 47 -2.21 -8.59 8.81
C LEU A 47 -2.15 -10.12 8.74
N LEU A 48 -0.96 -10.74 8.68
CA LEU A 48 -0.78 -12.19 8.75
C LEU A 48 -0.93 -12.69 10.20
N ASN A 49 -2.12 -12.45 10.78
CA ASN A 49 -2.43 -12.72 12.17
C ASN A 49 -3.69 -13.59 12.29
N PRO A 50 -3.61 -14.78 12.93
CA PRO A 50 -4.75 -15.68 13.09
C PRO A 50 -5.97 -15.06 13.80
N ASN A 51 -5.77 -14.00 14.59
CA ASN A 51 -6.88 -13.27 15.24
C ASN A 51 -7.77 -12.50 14.25
N LEU A 52 -7.36 -12.39 12.98
CA LEU A 52 -8.10 -11.71 11.93
C LEU A 52 -8.95 -12.66 11.07
N ILE A 53 -8.93 -13.96 11.34
CA ILE A 53 -9.77 -14.94 10.61
C ILE A 53 -11.24 -14.53 10.72
N GLY A 54 -11.96 -14.54 9.59
CA GLY A 54 -13.35 -14.09 9.50
C GLY A 54 -13.57 -12.57 9.62
N ARG A 55 -12.50 -11.77 9.74
CA ARG A 55 -12.56 -10.30 9.86
C ARG A 55 -11.63 -9.55 8.90
N LEU A 56 -10.80 -10.27 8.16
CA LEU A 56 -9.78 -9.69 7.29
C LEU A 56 -10.36 -8.66 6.32
N ALA A 57 -11.44 -9.01 5.61
CA ALA A 57 -12.07 -8.12 4.64
C ALA A 57 -12.58 -6.81 5.27
N ASP A 58 -13.12 -6.86 6.49
CA ASP A 58 -13.59 -5.67 7.22
C ASP A 58 -12.43 -4.75 7.62
N ILE A 59 -11.31 -5.35 8.06
CA ILE A 59 -10.10 -4.60 8.43
C ILE A 59 -9.49 -3.97 7.17
N VAL A 60 -9.36 -4.72 6.06
CA VAL A 60 -8.87 -4.17 4.79
C VAL A 60 -9.80 -3.09 4.25
N GLY A 61 -11.11 -3.24 4.37
CA GLY A 61 -12.07 -2.18 4.02
C GLY A 61 -11.86 -0.91 4.84
N SER A 62 -11.54 -1.04 6.13
CA SER A 62 -11.22 0.08 7.01
C SER A 62 -9.89 0.74 6.64
N ILE A 63 -8.86 -0.05 6.29
CA ILE A 63 -7.58 0.43 5.77
C ILE A 63 -7.80 1.23 4.48
N VAL A 64 -8.52 0.65 3.51
CA VAL A 64 -8.84 1.29 2.23
C VAL A 64 -9.56 2.61 2.42
N ARG A 65 -10.53 2.69 3.35
CA ARG A 65 -11.19 3.97 3.66
C ARG A 65 -10.22 5.04 4.12
N GLN A 66 -9.29 4.70 5.00
CA GLN A 66 -8.28 5.65 5.48
C GLN A 66 -7.29 6.02 4.36
N LEU A 67 -6.81 5.04 3.59
CA LEU A 67 -5.92 5.28 2.45
C LEU A 67 -6.60 6.15 1.38
N ASN A 68 -7.91 5.99 1.14
CA ASN A 68 -8.65 6.86 0.22
C ASN A 68 -8.59 8.33 0.65
N LEU A 69 -8.67 8.62 1.95
CA LEU A 69 -8.54 10.00 2.45
C LEU A 69 -7.15 10.56 2.13
N VAL A 70 -6.10 9.77 2.39
CA VAL A 70 -4.71 10.15 2.10
C VAL A 70 -4.48 10.32 0.59
N PHE A 71 -5.00 9.40 -0.21
CA PHE A 71 -4.80 9.37 -1.67
C PHE A 71 -5.47 10.57 -2.36
N MET A 72 -6.67 10.93 -1.89
CA MET A 72 -7.48 12.02 -2.44
C MET A 72 -7.15 13.37 -1.81
N GLU A 73 -6.46 13.42 -0.67
CA GLU A 73 -6.09 14.65 0.04
C GLU A 73 -5.57 15.78 -0.87
N PRO A 74 -4.69 15.51 -1.87
CA PRO A 74 -4.16 16.55 -2.77
C PRO A 74 -5.20 17.28 -3.61
N ILE A 75 -6.40 16.73 -3.78
CA ILE A 75 -7.52 17.37 -4.50
C ILE A 75 -8.09 18.54 -3.69
N TRP A 76 -8.01 18.44 -2.36
CA TRP A 76 -8.63 19.38 -1.42
C TRP A 76 -7.61 20.31 -0.76
N VAL A 77 -6.34 19.91 -0.73
CA VAL A 77 -5.25 20.60 -0.06
C VAL A 77 -4.06 20.72 -1.00
N GLU A 78 -3.55 21.94 -1.16
CA GLU A 78 -2.33 22.17 -1.94
C GLU A 78 -1.14 21.48 -1.27
N LYS A 79 -0.49 20.57 -2.00
CA LYS A 79 0.70 19.84 -1.57
C LYS A 79 1.77 19.90 -2.63
N GLU A 80 3.02 19.81 -2.20
CA GLU A 80 4.14 19.64 -3.11
C GLU A 80 3.99 18.35 -3.92
N LYS A 81 4.27 18.42 -5.22
CA LYS A 81 4.11 17.30 -6.16
C LYS A 81 4.86 16.03 -5.70
N GLU A 82 6.04 16.19 -5.12
CA GLU A 82 6.83 15.09 -4.56
C GLU A 82 6.09 14.38 -3.41
N SER A 83 5.50 15.14 -2.50
CA SER A 83 4.73 14.62 -1.37
C SER A 83 3.49 13.83 -1.82
N ILE A 84 2.83 14.30 -2.90
CA ILE A 84 1.70 13.60 -3.53
C ILE A 84 2.15 12.25 -4.08
N ILE A 85 3.25 12.23 -4.84
CA ILE A 85 3.83 11.02 -5.42
C ILE A 85 4.15 10.01 -4.31
N ILE A 86 4.84 10.43 -3.25
CA ILE A 86 5.24 9.56 -2.15
C ILE A 86 4.03 8.96 -1.43
N GLN A 87 3.02 9.77 -1.12
CA GLN A 87 1.81 9.31 -0.42
C GLN A 87 1.02 8.30 -1.26
N ARG A 88 0.73 8.64 -2.52
CA ARG A 88 0.04 7.74 -3.44
C ARG A 88 0.84 6.47 -3.68
N GLY A 89 2.16 6.59 -3.85
CA GLY A 89 3.06 5.45 -4.04
C GLY A 89 3.02 4.47 -2.87
N ARG A 90 3.08 4.98 -1.63
CA ARG A 90 2.96 4.15 -0.41
C ARG A 90 1.59 3.48 -0.28
N ALA A 91 0.52 4.19 -0.64
CA ALA A 91 -0.82 3.63 -0.62
C ALA A 91 -0.98 2.47 -1.63
N TYR A 92 -0.46 2.62 -2.85
CA TYR A 92 -0.39 1.51 -3.81
C TYR A 92 0.44 0.34 -3.28
N ASP A 93 1.64 0.63 -2.77
CA ASP A 93 2.60 -0.38 -2.33
C ASP A 93 1.98 -1.29 -1.26
N VAL A 94 1.34 -0.73 -0.22
CA VAL A 94 0.72 -1.57 0.82
C VAL A 94 -0.41 -2.45 0.29
N LEU A 95 -1.26 -1.95 -0.62
CA LEU A 95 -2.34 -2.77 -1.16
C LEU A 95 -1.81 -3.92 -2.04
N LEU A 96 -0.72 -3.69 -2.77
CA LEU A 96 -0.03 -4.74 -3.52
C LEU A 96 0.63 -5.76 -2.61
N GLU A 97 1.34 -5.33 -1.56
CA GLU A 97 1.96 -6.22 -0.57
C GLU A 97 0.90 -7.08 0.15
N ILE A 98 -0.25 -6.49 0.54
CA ILE A 98 -1.38 -7.26 1.09
C ILE A 98 -1.86 -8.29 0.07
N ALA A 99 -2.05 -7.92 -1.19
CA ALA A 99 -2.48 -8.87 -2.22
C ALA A 99 -1.47 -10.00 -2.43
N ILE A 100 -0.17 -9.70 -2.44
CA ILE A 100 0.91 -10.68 -2.56
C ILE A 100 0.86 -11.67 -1.39
N ASN A 101 0.75 -11.19 -0.15
CA ASN A 101 0.63 -12.02 1.05
C ASN A 101 -0.59 -12.96 1.01
N LEU A 102 -1.68 -12.59 0.31
CA LEU A 102 -2.88 -13.40 0.16
C LEU A 102 -2.85 -14.37 -1.04
N PHE A 103 -2.00 -14.13 -2.03
CA PHE A 103 -1.72 -15.07 -3.12
C PHE A 103 -0.65 -16.10 -2.75
N GLY A 104 0.25 -15.74 -1.84
CA GLY A 104 1.35 -16.59 -1.37
C GLY A 104 0.91 -17.70 -0.41
N LEU A 105 1.88 -18.46 0.09
CA LEU A 105 1.65 -19.56 1.03
C LEU A 105 1.33 -19.07 2.46
N GLU A 106 1.60 -17.80 2.73
CA GLU A 106 1.44 -17.16 4.03
C GLU A 106 -0.01 -17.18 4.51
N ARG A 107 -0.98 -17.04 3.61
CA ARG A 107 -2.41 -17.12 3.95
C ARG A 107 -2.82 -18.49 4.49
N ASP A 108 -2.22 -19.56 3.97
CA ASP A 108 -2.51 -20.93 4.38
C ASP A 108 -1.92 -21.21 5.77
N TRP A 109 -0.76 -20.62 6.08
CA TRP A 109 -0.14 -20.70 7.42
C TRP A 109 -0.97 -19.99 8.49
N VAL A 110 -1.58 -18.86 8.15
CA VAL A 110 -2.45 -18.11 9.07
C VAL A 110 -3.82 -18.78 9.23
N GLY A 111 -4.31 -19.46 8.18
CA GLY A 111 -5.60 -20.13 8.16
C GLY A 111 -6.76 -19.26 7.67
N PHE A 112 -6.50 -18.30 6.79
CA PHE A 112 -7.56 -17.54 6.14
C PHE A 112 -8.39 -18.41 5.19
N THR A 113 -9.70 -18.19 5.16
CA THR A 113 -10.59 -18.93 4.26
C THR A 113 -10.53 -18.37 2.84
N ASP A 114 -10.77 -19.21 1.83
CA ASP A 114 -10.81 -18.77 0.43
C ASP A 114 -11.80 -17.61 0.21
N ARG A 115 -12.94 -17.63 0.93
CA ARG A 115 -13.93 -16.55 0.88
C ARG A 115 -13.36 -15.24 1.43
N ASP A 116 -12.76 -15.27 2.62
CA ASP A 116 -12.18 -14.07 3.24
C ASP A 116 -11.09 -13.47 2.33
N VAL A 117 -10.27 -14.33 1.71
CA VAL A 117 -9.24 -13.93 0.75
C VAL A 117 -9.86 -13.30 -0.50
N GLU A 118 -10.86 -13.96 -1.11
CA GLU A 118 -11.51 -13.46 -2.32
C GLU A 118 -12.19 -12.10 -2.11
N ASP A 119 -12.94 -11.96 -1.02
CA ASP A 119 -13.60 -10.69 -0.66
C ASP A 119 -12.57 -9.58 -0.43
N THR A 120 -11.45 -9.90 0.25
CA THR A 120 -10.35 -8.94 0.47
C THR A 120 -9.67 -8.53 -0.84
N LEU A 121 -9.34 -9.47 -1.72
CA LEU A 121 -8.73 -9.20 -3.02
C LEU A 121 -9.67 -8.39 -3.93
N LYS A 122 -10.98 -8.58 -3.82
CA LYS A 122 -11.98 -7.79 -4.54
C LYS A 122 -11.99 -6.34 -4.07
N ILE A 123 -11.91 -6.10 -2.76
CA ILE A 123 -11.78 -4.74 -2.20
C ILE A 123 -10.52 -4.07 -2.78
N ILE A 124 -9.37 -4.74 -2.68
CA ILE A 124 -8.09 -4.21 -3.17
C ILE A 124 -8.16 -3.87 -4.66
N ARG A 125 -8.62 -4.80 -5.50
CA ARG A 125 -8.69 -4.62 -6.96
C ARG A 125 -9.55 -3.42 -7.35
N ASN A 126 -10.72 -3.29 -6.71
CA ASN A 126 -11.62 -2.17 -6.96
C ASN A 126 -10.96 -0.84 -6.57
N THR A 127 -10.29 -0.78 -5.42
CA THR A 127 -9.59 0.43 -4.97
C THR A 127 -8.46 0.82 -5.91
N LEU A 128 -7.61 -0.14 -6.30
CA LEU A 128 -6.50 0.11 -7.22
C LEU A 128 -6.99 0.66 -8.57
N SER A 129 -8.08 0.10 -9.11
CA SER A 129 -8.68 0.56 -10.36
C SER A 129 -9.24 1.99 -10.25
N VAL A 130 -9.85 2.35 -9.12
CA VAL A 130 -10.33 3.72 -8.87
C VAL A 130 -9.15 4.69 -8.79
N TRP A 131 -8.09 4.36 -8.05
CA TRP A 131 -6.91 5.21 -7.93
C TRP A 131 -6.19 5.42 -9.26
N GLU A 132 -6.06 4.36 -10.08
CA GLU A 132 -5.48 4.46 -11.42
C GLU A 132 -6.30 5.41 -12.30
N SER A 133 -7.63 5.34 -12.21
CA SER A 133 -8.53 6.21 -12.96
C SER A 133 -8.38 7.68 -12.53
N VAL A 134 -8.28 7.94 -11.22
CA VAL A 134 -8.03 9.29 -10.68
C VAL A 134 -6.72 9.87 -11.20
N GLU A 135 -5.63 9.10 -11.21
CA GLU A 135 -4.37 9.60 -11.78
C GLU A 135 -4.47 9.87 -13.28
N CYS A 136 -5.15 9.00 -14.03
CA CYS A 136 -5.38 9.20 -15.46
C CYS A 136 -6.20 10.46 -15.73
N GLU A 137 -7.21 10.75 -14.92
CA GLU A 137 -8.04 11.97 -15.03
C GLU A 137 -7.24 13.24 -14.68
N GLU A 138 -6.40 13.20 -13.65
CA GLU A 138 -5.62 14.37 -13.21
C GLU A 138 -4.41 14.67 -14.10
N TYR A 139 -3.71 13.64 -14.59
CA TYR A 139 -2.40 13.77 -15.22
C TYR A 139 -2.30 13.13 -16.61
N GLY A 140 -3.38 12.55 -17.12
CA GLY A 140 -3.44 11.87 -18.43
C GLY A 140 -2.83 10.46 -18.44
N ASN A 141 -2.22 10.01 -17.34
CA ASN A 141 -1.64 8.67 -17.18
C ASN A 141 -1.40 8.34 -15.69
N ALA A 142 -1.45 7.06 -15.32
CA ALA A 142 -1.17 6.57 -13.98
C ALA A 142 0.33 6.33 -13.72
N GLU A 143 1.10 7.42 -13.68
CA GLU A 143 2.56 7.38 -13.51
C GLU A 143 2.98 6.80 -12.13
N VAL A 144 2.24 7.08 -11.05
CA VAL A 144 2.57 6.55 -9.72
C VAL A 144 2.31 5.06 -9.68
N ALA A 145 1.15 4.59 -10.14
CA ALA A 145 0.84 3.16 -10.24
C ALA A 145 1.93 2.39 -11.03
N LYS A 146 2.30 2.89 -12.22
CA LYS A 146 3.37 2.30 -13.05
C LYS A 146 4.72 2.25 -12.33
N ALA A 147 5.09 3.32 -11.65
CA ALA A 147 6.34 3.40 -10.91
C ALA A 147 6.38 2.40 -9.75
N VAL A 148 5.29 2.23 -9.01
CA VAL A 148 5.19 1.25 -7.90
C VAL A 148 5.29 -0.17 -8.43
N VAL A 149 4.56 -0.53 -9.49
CA VAL A 149 4.67 -1.86 -10.11
C VAL A 149 6.10 -2.13 -10.58
N ARG A 150 6.76 -1.13 -11.19
CA ARG A 150 8.17 -1.25 -11.60
C ARG A 150 9.09 -1.50 -10.41
N GLN A 151 8.91 -0.83 -9.27
CA GLN A 151 9.70 -1.08 -8.07
C GLN A 151 9.45 -2.46 -7.48
N GLY A 152 8.18 -2.86 -7.38
CA GLY A 152 7.77 -4.16 -6.85
C GLY A 152 8.30 -5.33 -7.68
N LEU A 153 8.39 -5.20 -9.00
CA LEU A 153 9.02 -6.22 -9.87
C LEU A 153 10.54 -6.34 -9.67
N ILE A 154 11.21 -5.29 -9.19
CA ILE A 154 12.67 -5.28 -8.98
C ILE A 154 13.04 -5.78 -7.58
N ARG A 155 12.21 -5.54 -6.55
CA ARG A 155 12.47 -5.96 -5.16
C ARG A 155 12.83 -7.46 -4.99
N PRO A 156 12.12 -8.42 -5.62
CA PRO A 156 12.43 -9.85 -5.54
C PRO A 156 13.81 -10.20 -6.12
N LEU A 157 14.30 -9.44 -7.11
CA LEU A 157 15.58 -9.71 -7.74
C LEU A 157 16.76 -9.32 -6.84
N THR A 158 16.59 -8.30 -6.00
CA THR A 158 17.63 -7.88 -5.04
C THR A 158 17.69 -8.76 -3.79
N SER A 159 16.58 -9.32 -3.33
CA SER A 159 16.58 -10.28 -2.21
C SER A 159 17.15 -11.66 -2.58
N MET A 160 17.15 -12.00 -3.88
CA MET A 160 17.78 -13.23 -4.39
C MET A 160 19.29 -13.11 -4.63
N VAL A 161 19.84 -11.90 -4.81
CA VAL A 161 21.27 -11.68 -5.11
C VAL A 161 22.11 -11.43 -3.83
N LEU A 162 21.45 -11.29 -2.68
CA LEU A 162 22.11 -11.01 -1.39
C LEU A 162 22.10 -12.18 -0.40
N ASN A 163 21.86 -13.41 -0.86
CA ASN A 163 22.05 -14.63 -0.07
C ASN A 163 23.20 -15.48 -0.64
#